data_AF-A0A922CMG0-F1
#
_entry.id   AF-A0A922CMG0-F1
#
_cell.length_a   1.000
_cell.length_b   1.000
_cell.length_c   1.000
_cell.angle_alpha   90.00
_cell.angle_beta   90.00
_cell.angle_gamma   90.00
#
_symmetry.space_group_name_H-M   'P 1'
#
loop_
_entity.id
_entity.type
_entity.pdbx_description
1 polymer ?
#
loop_
_entity_poly.entity_id
_entity_poly.type
_entity_poly.pdbx_seq_one_letter_code
_entity_poly.pdbx_strand_id
1 'polypeptide(L)'
;MLSRVALRSAAAKQSTCTALVARTSATDVSGVRDEKNFPRPVRGEPGKVRLGFTGVTGPYTFGVGLATYLCSKEIFIMEHEYYSGLSILLMVYYASTKFGPKLAAWLDKEVDSVENEWNSGRNESIKSLEDAIQDEKTAQWRAQGQELLIEAKKENVKRRLDYQLEKANVERRLSQKHMVDWIVSNVTKAITPDQEKQALDRCIADLAAIAGRK
;
A
#
# COMPACT_ATOMS: atom_id res chain seq x y z
N MET A 1 -26.09 -22.19 -19.17
CA MET A 1 -25.90 -22.41 -17.71
C MET A 1 -24.71 -21.64 -17.11
N LEU A 2 -23.91 -20.91 -17.89
CA LEU A 2 -22.73 -20.16 -17.41
C LEU A 2 -23.04 -18.76 -16.84
N SER A 3 -24.22 -18.20 -17.11
CA SER A 3 -24.62 -16.86 -16.63
C SER A 3 -24.97 -16.82 -15.14
N ARG A 4 -25.40 -17.94 -14.56
CA ARG A 4 -25.82 -18.01 -13.15
C ARG A 4 -24.65 -18.14 -12.17
N VAL A 5 -23.49 -18.63 -12.63
CA VAL A 5 -22.28 -18.74 -11.79
C VAL A 5 -21.58 -17.38 -11.67
N ALA A 6 -21.56 -16.59 -12.75
CA ALA A 6 -21.01 -15.24 -12.74
C ALA A 6 -21.79 -14.28 -11.80
N LEU A 7 -23.13 -14.38 -11.78
CA LEU A 7 -23.96 -13.57 -10.89
C LEU A 7 -23.81 -13.94 -9.41
N ARG A 8 -23.54 -15.21 -9.08
CA ARG A 8 -23.26 -15.62 -7.69
C ARG A 8 -21.90 -15.16 -7.18
N SER A 9 -20.89 -15.10 -8.06
CA SER A 9 -19.57 -14.52 -7.73
C SER A 9 -19.64 -13.01 -7.47
N ALA A 10 -20.47 -12.29 -8.23
CA ALA A 10 -20.68 -10.86 -8.01
C ALA A 10 -21.44 -10.55 -6.70
N ALA A 11 -22.43 -11.37 -6.34
CA ALA A 11 -23.17 -11.22 -5.08
C ALA A 11 -22.33 -11.57 -3.84
N ALA A 12 -21.39 -12.53 -3.93
CA ALA A 12 -20.50 -12.88 -2.81
C ALA A 12 -19.44 -11.81 -2.50
N LYS A 13 -19.15 -10.91 -3.45
CA LYS A 13 -18.24 -9.77 -3.24
C LYS A 13 -18.91 -8.55 -2.61
N GLN A 14 -20.22 -8.59 -2.38
CA GLN A 14 -20.97 -7.55 -1.65
C GLN A 14 -21.19 -7.93 -0.19
N SER A 15 -20.24 -8.66 0.42
CA SER A 15 -20.18 -8.71 1.88
C SER A 15 -19.77 -7.33 2.37
N THR A 16 -20.79 -6.54 2.64
CA THR A 16 -20.75 -5.26 3.32
C THR A 16 -19.86 -5.38 4.55
N CYS A 17 -18.62 -4.89 4.44
CA CYS A 17 -17.92 -4.36 5.60
C CYS A 17 -18.77 -3.19 6.09
N THR A 18 -19.72 -3.46 6.99
CA THR A 18 -20.16 -2.47 7.96
C THR A 18 -18.94 -2.17 8.82
N ALA A 19 -18.04 -1.35 8.29
CA ALA A 19 -17.10 -0.61 9.10
C ALA A 19 -17.97 0.25 9.99
N LEU A 20 -18.18 -0.22 11.22
CA LEU A 20 -18.52 0.64 12.34
C LEU A 20 -17.33 1.60 12.45
N VAL A 21 -17.36 2.68 11.68
CA VAL A 21 -16.44 3.80 11.82
C VAL A 21 -16.79 4.39 13.18
N ALA A 22 -16.08 3.92 14.20
CA ALA A 22 -15.87 4.72 15.38
C ALA A 22 -15.36 6.06 14.86
N ARG A 23 -16.20 7.10 14.97
CA ARG A 23 -15.83 8.48 14.66
C ARG A 23 -14.78 8.93 15.68
N THR A 24 -13.59 8.37 15.62
CA THR A 24 -12.38 9.09 15.98
C THR A 24 -12.12 10.02 14.81
N SER A 25 -12.04 11.32 15.09
CA SER A 25 -11.79 12.40 14.14
C SER A 25 -10.55 12.12 13.27
N ALA A 26 -10.72 11.38 12.19
CA ALA A 26 -9.73 11.16 11.16
C ALA A 26 -10.38 11.63 9.86
N THR A 27 -10.01 12.85 9.46
CA THR A 27 -10.32 13.38 8.14
C THR A 27 -9.60 12.57 7.08
N ASP A 28 -10.38 12.07 6.13
CA ASP A 28 -9.99 11.23 5.00
C ASP A 28 -9.00 11.89 4.01
N VAL A 29 -8.09 11.06 3.49
CA VAL A 29 -7.56 11.02 2.11
C VAL A 29 -6.59 12.11 1.60
N SER A 30 -6.24 13.18 2.34
CA SER A 30 -5.10 14.03 1.95
C SER A 30 -4.39 14.69 3.11
N GLY A 31 -3.12 14.35 3.31
CA GLY A 31 -2.21 15.11 4.18
C GLY A 31 -2.05 14.51 5.57
N VAL A 32 -1.13 13.55 5.70
CA VAL A 32 -0.31 13.51 6.91
C VAL A 32 0.28 14.92 7.03
N ARG A 33 -0.13 15.69 8.06
CA ARG A 33 0.47 17.01 8.30
C ARG A 33 1.98 16.81 8.38
N ASP A 34 2.74 17.57 7.60
CA ASP A 34 4.20 17.53 7.67
C ASP A 34 4.63 18.06 9.04
N GLU A 35 4.80 17.15 10.00
CA GLU A 35 5.22 17.49 11.37
C GLU A 35 6.63 18.08 11.40
N LYS A 36 7.44 17.89 10.34
CA LYS A 36 8.80 18.44 10.24
C LYS A 36 8.79 19.92 9.86
N ASN A 37 7.95 20.30 8.90
CA ASN A 37 7.82 21.71 8.48
C ASN A 37 6.76 22.49 9.28
N PHE A 38 5.75 21.79 9.82
CA PHE A 38 4.65 22.36 10.61
C PHE A 38 4.43 21.56 11.89
N PRO A 39 5.36 21.66 12.86
CA PRO A 39 5.19 21.00 14.14
C PRO A 39 3.91 21.48 14.83
N ARG A 40 3.22 20.55 15.48
CA ARG A 40 2.06 20.87 16.32
C ARG A 40 2.48 21.88 17.39
N PRO A 41 1.70 22.95 17.65
CA PRO A 41 1.99 23.88 18.72
C PRO A 41 2.07 23.10 20.04
N VAL A 42 3.26 23.05 20.62
CA VAL A 42 3.47 22.44 21.94
C VAL A 42 3.08 23.45 23.02
N ARG A 43 2.60 22.94 24.16
CA ARG A 43 2.33 23.79 25.32
C ARG A 43 3.63 24.49 25.70
N GLY A 44 3.67 25.82 25.61
CA GLY A 44 4.81 26.58 26.09
C GLY A 44 4.96 26.38 27.60
N GLU A 45 6.17 26.08 28.05
CA GLU A 45 6.45 26.05 29.48
C GLU A 45 6.14 27.43 30.09
N PRO A 46 5.52 27.47 31.29
CA PRO A 46 5.25 28.73 31.95
C PRO A 46 6.57 29.49 32.16
N GLY A 47 6.69 30.65 31.51
CA GLY A 47 7.89 31.48 31.59
C GLY A 47 8.17 31.95 33.03
N LYS A 48 9.43 32.31 33.30
CA LYS A 48 9.86 32.77 34.63
C LYS A 48 9.07 34.02 35.04
N VAL A 49 8.20 33.90 36.04
CA VAL A 49 7.46 35.03 36.60
C VAL A 49 8.42 35.89 37.42
N ARG A 50 8.77 37.07 36.88
CA ARG A 50 9.40 38.15 37.63
C ARG A 50 8.33 39.23 37.84
N LEU A 51 8.14 39.70 39.07
CA LEU A 51 7.28 40.87 39.31
C LEU A 51 7.95 42.07 38.62
N GLY A 52 7.37 42.55 37.51
CA GLY A 52 7.99 43.52 36.62
C GLY A 52 7.13 44.77 36.47
N PHE A 53 7.42 45.79 37.27
CA PHE A 53 7.09 47.18 37.00
C PHE A 53 8.27 48.02 37.55
N THR A 54 8.87 48.88 36.72
CA THR A 54 9.98 49.82 37.02
C THR A 54 11.39 49.24 37.29
N GLY A 55 11.93 48.45 36.36
CA GLY A 55 13.33 47.98 36.41
C GLY A 55 13.58 46.89 37.45
N VAL A 56 14.83 46.46 37.64
CA VAL A 56 15.14 45.37 38.61
C VAL A 56 15.02 45.86 40.05
N THR A 57 15.29 47.13 40.32
CA THR A 57 15.21 47.71 41.67
C THR A 57 13.79 48.12 42.07
N GLY A 58 12.92 48.46 41.11
CA GLY A 58 11.56 48.94 41.35
C GLY A 58 10.69 48.03 42.23
N PRO A 59 10.58 46.72 41.94
CA PRO A 59 9.80 45.80 42.77
C PRO A 59 10.33 45.69 44.21
N TYR A 60 11.66 45.77 44.40
CA TYR A 60 12.26 45.70 45.73
C TYR A 60 12.06 46.99 46.52
N THR A 61 12.27 48.15 45.90
CA THR A 61 12.05 49.45 46.56
C THR A 61 10.57 49.68 46.82
N PHE A 62 9.68 49.27 45.91
CA PHE A 62 8.24 49.27 46.10
C PHE A 62 7.83 48.33 47.25
N GLY A 63 8.37 47.11 47.31
CA GLY A 63 8.07 46.16 48.38
C GLY A 63 8.48 46.69 49.76
N VAL A 64 9.69 47.23 49.89
CA VAL A 64 10.17 47.85 51.14
C VAL A 64 9.37 49.11 51.49
N GLY A 65 9.09 49.97 50.51
CA GLY A 65 8.30 51.18 50.71
C GLY A 65 6.86 50.89 51.13
N LEU A 66 6.21 49.92 50.50
CA LEU A 66 4.86 49.47 50.83
C LEU A 66 4.81 48.82 52.22
N ALA A 67 5.78 47.95 52.56
CA ALA A 67 5.89 47.38 53.90
C ALA A 67 6.06 48.47 54.98
N THR A 68 6.95 49.44 54.73
CA THR A 68 7.20 50.56 55.67
C THR A 68 5.97 51.44 55.82
N TYR A 69 5.24 51.72 54.73
CA TYR A 69 3.99 52.47 54.74
C TYR A 69 2.89 51.76 55.55
N LEU A 70 2.71 50.45 55.35
CA LEU A 70 1.70 49.65 56.06
C LEU A 70 1.95 49.61 57.57
N CYS A 71 3.23 49.51 57.98
CA CYS A 71 3.62 49.60 59.40
C CYS A 71 3.48 51.02 59.94
N SER A 72 3.85 52.06 59.18
CA SER A 72 3.79 53.46 59.62
C SER A 72 2.36 54.01 59.73
N LYS A 73 1.42 53.46 58.96
CA LYS A 73 0.00 53.84 58.99
C LYS A 73 -0.87 52.90 59.82
N GLU A 74 -0.27 51.94 60.53
CA GLU A 74 -0.98 50.94 61.35
C GLU A 74 -2.07 50.18 60.58
N ILE A 75 -1.93 50.05 59.25
CA ILE A 75 -2.83 49.23 58.43
C ILE A 75 -2.50 47.74 58.66
N PHE A 76 -1.23 47.43 58.94
CA PHE A 76 -0.80 46.16 59.51
C PHE A 76 -0.43 46.37 60.98
N ILE A 77 -1.32 45.96 61.87
CA ILE A 77 -1.11 46.03 63.32
C ILE A 77 -0.42 44.74 63.78
N MET A 78 0.75 44.85 64.40
CA MET A 78 1.53 43.70 64.89
C MET A 78 1.00 43.18 66.23
N GLU A 79 -0.23 42.66 66.23
CA GLU A 79 -0.80 41.99 67.40
C GLU A 79 -0.38 40.52 67.47
N HIS A 80 -0.90 39.79 68.46
CA HIS A 80 -0.60 38.37 68.66
C HIS A 80 -0.93 37.50 67.43
N GLU A 81 -1.90 37.89 66.61
CA GLU A 81 -2.27 37.17 65.38
C GLU A 81 -1.26 37.37 64.22
N TYR A 82 -0.50 38.46 64.21
CA TYR A 82 0.52 38.74 63.19
C TYR A 82 1.62 37.67 63.18
N TYR A 83 2.07 37.26 64.37
CA TYR A 83 3.08 36.21 64.53
C TYR A 83 2.55 34.83 64.12
N SER A 84 1.25 34.57 64.33
CA SER A 84 0.58 33.36 63.82
C SER A 84 0.62 33.33 62.29
N GLY A 85 0.29 34.45 61.63
CA GLY A 85 0.38 34.59 60.18
C GLY A 85 1.79 34.34 59.63
N LEU A 86 2.83 34.88 60.28
CA LEU A 86 4.23 34.62 59.92
C LEU A 86 4.60 33.14 60.03
N SER A 87 4.14 32.44 61.06
CA SER A 87 4.39 31.01 61.25
C SER A 87 3.74 30.15 60.15
N ILE A 88 2.52 30.50 59.74
CA ILE A 88 1.80 29.85 58.63
C ILE A 88 2.54 30.11 57.31
N LEU A 89 3.02 31.33 57.08
CA LEU A 89 3.76 31.69 55.86
C LEU A 89 5.07 30.89 55.75
N LEU A 90 5.80 30.73 56.86
CA LEU A 90 7.02 29.94 56.93
C LEU A 90 6.73 28.43 56.70
N MET A 91 5.63 27.93 57.26
CA MET A 91 5.16 26.56 57.04
C MET A 91 4.80 26.30 55.57
N VAL A 92 4.08 27.22 54.93
CA VAL A 92 3.73 27.14 53.49
C VAL A 92 4.97 27.24 52.61
N TYR A 93 5.94 28.08 52.97
CA TYR A 93 7.23 28.17 52.27
C TYR A 93 8.00 26.84 52.34
N TYR A 94 8.07 26.23 53.53
CA TYR A 94 8.71 24.92 53.68
C TYR A 94 7.97 23.82 52.92
N ALA A 95 6.64 23.82 52.98
CA ALA A 95 5.82 22.83 52.29
C ALA A 95 5.95 22.94 50.77
N SER A 96 5.90 24.15 50.21
CA SER A 96 6.04 24.37 48.76
C SER A 96 7.42 24.00 48.24
N THR A 97 8.49 24.31 48.97
CA THR A 97 9.87 24.00 48.54
C THR A 97 10.22 22.52 48.66
N LYS A 98 9.66 21.78 49.64
CA LYS A 98 9.96 20.36 49.87
C LYS A 98 9.01 19.39 49.16
N PHE A 99 7.70 19.67 49.16
CA PHE A 99 6.71 18.81 48.52
C PHE A 99 6.48 19.16 47.05
N GLY A 100 6.75 20.40 46.64
CA GLY A 100 6.60 20.84 45.25
C GLY A 100 7.35 19.95 44.24
N PRO A 101 8.67 19.72 44.41
CA PRO A 101 9.42 18.88 43.47
C PRO A 101 8.93 17.42 43.41
N LYS A 102 8.46 16.87 44.55
CA LYS A 102 7.95 15.50 44.62
C LYS A 102 6.59 15.36 43.93
N LEU A 103 5.69 16.34 44.11
CA LEU A 103 4.40 16.37 43.45
C LEU A 103 4.55 16.61 41.94
N ALA A 104 5.46 17.50 41.53
CA ALA A 104 5.78 17.74 40.13
C ALA A 104 6.28 16.45 39.46
N ALA A 105 7.28 15.78 40.06
CA ALA A 105 7.79 14.51 39.52
C ALA A 105 6.74 13.39 39.45
N TRP A 106 5.76 13.37 40.38
CA TRP A 106 4.66 12.42 40.34
C TRP A 106 3.67 12.72 39.20
N LEU A 107 3.31 14.00 39.01
CA LEU A 107 2.47 14.44 37.88
C LEU A 107 3.17 14.18 36.53
N ASP A 108 4.45 14.51 36.41
CA ASP A 108 5.22 14.33 35.17
C ASP A 108 5.27 12.84 34.78
N LYS A 109 5.44 11.95 35.77
CA LYS A 109 5.44 10.51 35.53
C LYS A 109 4.08 9.98 35.02
N GLU A 110 2.98 10.53 35.51
CA GLU A 110 1.64 10.15 35.03
C GLU A 110 1.44 10.62 33.59
N VAL A 111 1.86 11.84 33.27
CA VAL A 111 1.84 12.38 31.89
C VAL A 111 2.69 11.50 30.95
N ASP A 112 3.92 11.16 31.36
CA ASP A 112 4.81 10.29 30.58
C ASP A 112 4.18 8.91 30.35
N SER A 113 3.47 8.36 31.34
CA SER A 113 2.81 7.06 31.20
C SER A 113 1.69 7.08 30.15
N VAL A 114 0.88 8.14 30.14
CA VAL A 114 -0.19 8.33 29.15
C VAL A 114 0.39 8.56 27.76
N GLU A 115 1.45 9.37 27.64
CA GLU A 115 2.12 9.62 26.36
C GLU A 115 2.73 8.33 25.79
N ASN A 116 3.36 7.50 26.64
CA ASN A 116 3.93 6.22 26.22
C ASN A 116 2.85 5.23 25.78
N GLU A 117 1.72 5.15 26.48
CA GLU A 117 0.61 4.27 26.11
C GLU A 117 0.03 4.65 24.74
N TRP A 118 -0.21 5.95 24.51
CA TRP A 118 -0.71 6.45 23.23
C TRP A 118 0.28 6.23 22.09
N ASN A 119 1.56 6.48 22.31
CA ASN A 119 2.61 6.22 21.32
C ASN A 119 2.75 4.73 21.01
N SER A 120 2.62 3.86 22.03
CA SER A 120 2.64 2.41 21.85
C SER A 120 1.46 1.93 21.00
N GLY A 121 0.23 2.35 21.33
CA GLY A 121 -0.96 1.98 20.55
C GLY A 121 -0.92 2.48 19.10
N ARG A 122 -0.38 3.69 18.87
CA ARG A 122 -0.11 4.20 17.52
C ARG A 122 0.89 3.33 16.77
N ASN A 123 2.01 2.98 17.39
CA ASN A 123 3.05 2.16 16.77
C ASN A 123 2.56 0.73 16.46
N GLU A 124 1.74 0.16 17.33
CA GLU A 124 1.11 -1.14 17.11
C GLU A 124 0.14 -1.10 15.93
N SER A 125 -0.67 -0.04 15.83
CA SER A 125 -1.55 0.18 14.68
C SER A 125 -0.77 0.30 13.37
N ILE A 126 0.33 1.06 13.37
CA ILE A 126 1.22 1.18 12.20
C ILE A 126 1.78 -0.18 11.79
N LYS A 127 2.28 -0.97 12.75
CA LYS A 127 2.80 -2.32 12.48
C LYS A 127 1.73 -3.23 11.90
N SER A 128 0.53 -3.26 12.49
CA SER A 128 -0.57 -4.09 11.97
C SER A 128 -0.95 -3.74 10.53
N LEU A 129 -0.89 -2.46 10.16
CA LEU A 129 -1.16 -2.00 8.80
C LEU A 129 0.00 -2.37 7.86
N GLU A 130 1.24 -2.26 8.32
CA GLU A 130 2.41 -2.66 7.55
C GLU A 130 2.41 -4.17 7.25
N ASP A 131 2.11 -5.00 8.26
CA ASP A 131 1.98 -6.45 8.12
C ASP A 131 0.86 -6.80 7.14
N ALA A 132 -0.31 -6.15 7.24
CA ALA A 132 -1.41 -6.35 6.29
C ALA A 132 -1.02 -5.99 4.85
N ILE A 133 -0.27 -4.91 4.64
CA ILE A 133 0.25 -4.52 3.32
C ILE A 133 1.24 -5.56 2.79
N GLN A 134 2.11 -6.11 3.64
CA GLN A 134 3.03 -7.18 3.25
C GLN A 134 2.27 -8.44 2.85
N ASP A 135 1.26 -8.83 3.61
CA ASP A 135 0.41 -9.97 3.31
C ASP A 135 -0.34 -9.80 1.98
N GLU A 136 -0.92 -8.62 1.73
CA GLU A 136 -1.56 -8.31 0.44
C GLU A 136 -0.57 -8.39 -0.73
N LYS A 137 0.65 -7.86 -0.58
CA LYS A 137 1.70 -7.96 -1.61
C LYS A 137 2.05 -9.42 -1.89
N THR A 138 2.19 -10.25 -0.85
CA THR A 138 2.45 -11.67 -1.06
C THR A 138 1.28 -12.39 -1.72
N ALA A 139 0.04 -12.01 -1.42
CA ALA A 139 -1.15 -12.55 -2.09
C ALA A 139 -1.20 -12.16 -3.58
N GLN A 140 -0.89 -10.90 -3.91
CA GLN A 140 -0.79 -10.43 -5.30
C GLN A 140 0.31 -11.17 -6.07
N TRP A 141 1.48 -11.35 -5.45
CA TRP A 141 2.58 -12.13 -6.03
C TRP A 141 2.16 -13.57 -6.32
N ARG A 142 1.46 -14.22 -5.37
CA ARG A 142 0.94 -15.59 -5.58
C ARG A 142 -0.08 -15.64 -6.71
N ALA A 143 -0.97 -14.65 -6.82
CA ALA A 143 -1.97 -14.59 -7.90
C ALA A 143 -1.30 -14.45 -9.27
N GLN A 144 -0.32 -13.55 -9.41
CA GLN A 144 0.47 -13.40 -10.63
C GLN A 144 1.25 -14.68 -10.96
N GLY A 145 1.82 -15.34 -9.94
CA GLY A 145 2.50 -16.63 -10.12
C GLY A 145 1.59 -17.72 -10.65
N GLN A 146 0.32 -17.79 -10.20
CA GLN A 146 -0.66 -18.75 -10.73
C GLN A 146 -1.01 -18.47 -12.20
N GLU A 147 -1.13 -17.20 -12.58
CA GLU A 147 -1.37 -16.80 -13.97
C GLU A 147 -0.24 -17.27 -14.89
N LEU A 148 1.02 -17.00 -14.49
CA LEU A 148 2.21 -17.46 -15.22
C LEU A 148 2.27 -18.99 -15.35
N LEU A 149 1.92 -19.73 -14.28
CA LEU A 149 1.86 -21.19 -14.32
C LEU A 149 0.79 -21.71 -15.28
N ILE A 150 -0.37 -21.06 -15.35
CA ILE A 150 -1.45 -21.42 -16.29
C ILE A 150 -1.01 -21.11 -17.72
N GLU A 151 -0.37 -19.96 -17.95
CA GLU A 151 0.16 -19.58 -19.26
C GLU A 151 1.22 -20.57 -19.75
N ALA A 152 2.19 -20.92 -18.91
CA ALA A 152 3.20 -21.93 -19.22
C ALA A 152 2.58 -23.30 -19.53
N LYS A 153 1.55 -23.72 -18.78
CA LYS A 153 0.82 -24.96 -19.07
C LYS A 153 0.08 -24.89 -20.41
N LYS A 154 -0.59 -23.77 -20.70
CA LYS A 154 -1.29 -23.54 -21.96
C LYS A 154 -0.34 -23.59 -23.15
N GLU A 155 0.83 -22.98 -23.02
CA GLU A 155 1.86 -23.01 -24.06
C GLU A 155 2.37 -24.44 -24.30
N ASN A 156 2.65 -25.20 -23.24
CA ASN A 156 3.07 -26.60 -23.36
C ASN A 156 2.02 -27.48 -24.06
N VAL A 157 0.73 -27.29 -23.75
CA VAL A 157 -0.37 -28.00 -24.43
C VAL A 157 -0.44 -27.58 -25.89
N LYS A 158 -0.35 -26.28 -26.19
CA LYS A 158 -0.35 -25.76 -27.56
C LYS A 158 0.80 -26.36 -28.37
N ARG A 159 2.03 -26.37 -27.85
CA ARG A 159 3.19 -26.97 -28.52
C ARG A 159 2.97 -28.45 -28.87
N ARG A 160 2.34 -29.22 -27.96
CA ARG A 160 1.99 -30.64 -28.23
C ARG A 160 0.97 -30.77 -29.36
N LEU A 161 -0.01 -29.89 -29.41
CA LEU A 161 -1.08 -29.89 -30.40
C LEU A 161 -0.55 -29.48 -31.78
N ASP A 162 0.28 -28.44 -31.83
CA ASP A 162 0.98 -27.99 -33.04
C ASP A 162 1.91 -29.10 -33.59
N TYR A 163 2.64 -29.80 -32.71
CA TYR A 163 3.46 -30.95 -33.11
C TYR A 163 2.64 -32.08 -33.75
N GLN A 164 1.48 -32.42 -33.19
CA GLN A 164 0.62 -33.47 -33.76
C GLN A 164 0.04 -33.04 -35.11
N LEU A 165 -0.35 -31.78 -35.26
CA LEU A 165 -0.85 -31.21 -36.50
C LEU A 165 0.23 -31.27 -37.59
N GLU A 166 1.45 -30.80 -37.29
CA GLU A 166 2.61 -30.86 -38.19
C GLU A 166 2.90 -32.31 -38.62
N LYS A 167 2.92 -33.26 -37.66
CA LYS A 167 3.12 -34.68 -37.96
C LYS A 167 2.08 -35.21 -38.95
N ALA A 168 0.80 -34.95 -38.72
CA ALA A 168 -0.28 -35.38 -39.61
C ALA A 168 -0.19 -34.73 -41.00
N ASN A 169 0.23 -33.46 -41.08
CA ASN A 169 0.44 -32.77 -42.35
C ASN A 169 1.62 -33.35 -43.13
N VAL A 170 2.74 -33.65 -42.47
CA VAL A 170 3.91 -34.29 -43.10
C VAL A 170 3.54 -35.68 -43.62
N GLU A 171 2.79 -36.46 -42.87
CA GLU A 171 2.33 -37.80 -43.28
C GLU A 171 1.42 -37.74 -44.52
N ARG A 172 0.49 -36.78 -44.58
CA ARG A 172 -0.32 -36.53 -45.78
C ARG A 172 0.53 -36.11 -46.99
N ARG A 173 1.53 -35.25 -46.79
CA ARG A 173 2.43 -34.83 -47.88
C ARG A 173 3.29 -35.99 -48.37
N LEU A 174 3.78 -36.83 -47.46
CA LEU A 174 4.60 -37.99 -47.79
C LEU A 174 3.80 -39.02 -48.59
N SER A 175 2.59 -39.36 -48.13
CA SER A 175 1.69 -40.29 -48.82
C SER A 175 1.30 -39.78 -50.22
N GLN A 176 0.99 -38.48 -50.36
CA GLN A 176 0.73 -37.88 -51.66
C GLN A 176 1.95 -37.94 -52.60
N LYS A 177 3.14 -37.57 -52.11
CA LYS A 177 4.38 -37.65 -52.91
C LYS A 177 4.68 -39.08 -53.34
N HIS A 178 4.59 -40.03 -52.42
CA HIS A 178 4.81 -41.44 -52.71
C HIS A 178 3.82 -41.98 -53.73
N MET A 179 2.53 -41.62 -53.60
CA MET A 179 1.49 -42.00 -54.56
C MET A 179 1.78 -41.43 -55.95
N VAL A 180 2.14 -40.14 -56.06
CA VAL A 180 2.50 -39.50 -57.35
C VAL A 180 3.73 -40.18 -57.96
N ASP A 181 4.78 -40.39 -57.18
CA ASP A 181 6.02 -41.03 -57.65
C ASP A 181 5.79 -42.49 -58.09
N TRP A 182 4.96 -43.23 -57.35
CA TRP A 182 4.53 -44.57 -57.73
C TRP A 182 3.70 -44.57 -59.02
N ILE A 183 2.75 -43.64 -59.18
CA ILE A 183 1.94 -43.53 -60.41
C ILE A 183 2.86 -43.18 -61.59
N VAL A 184 3.71 -42.16 -61.47
CA VAL A 184 4.63 -41.74 -62.52
C VAL A 184 5.55 -42.89 -62.92
N SER A 185 6.16 -43.58 -61.96
CA SER A 185 7.07 -44.71 -62.25
C SER A 185 6.38 -45.93 -62.86
N ASN A 186 5.11 -46.20 -62.54
CA ASN A 186 4.35 -47.27 -63.20
C ASN A 186 3.88 -46.87 -64.59
N VAL A 187 3.44 -45.62 -64.79
CA VAL A 187 3.04 -45.11 -66.10
C VAL A 187 4.23 -45.09 -67.06
N THR A 188 5.41 -44.61 -66.63
CA THR A 188 6.61 -44.62 -67.47
C THR A 188 7.09 -46.04 -67.82
N LYS A 189 6.89 -47.01 -66.94
CA LYS A 189 7.20 -48.43 -67.23
C LYS A 189 6.18 -49.09 -68.17
N ALA A 190 4.92 -48.67 -68.14
CA ALA A 190 3.86 -49.26 -68.95
C ALA A 190 3.87 -48.75 -70.40
N ILE A 191 4.37 -47.53 -70.64
CA ILE A 191 4.51 -46.96 -71.98
C ILE A 191 5.63 -47.71 -72.73
N THR A 192 5.29 -48.40 -73.81
CA THR A 192 6.27 -49.02 -74.71
C THR A 192 6.74 -48.00 -75.76
N PRO A 193 7.99 -48.10 -76.26
CA PRO A 193 8.51 -47.14 -77.26
C PRO A 193 7.71 -47.12 -78.57
N ASP A 194 6.98 -48.20 -78.88
CA ASP A 194 6.07 -48.24 -80.03
C ASP A 194 4.75 -47.49 -79.79
N GLN A 195 4.26 -47.45 -78.54
CA GLN A 195 3.09 -46.63 -78.18
C GLN A 195 3.42 -45.13 -78.19
N GLU A 196 4.64 -44.73 -77.83
CA GLU A 196 5.08 -43.32 -77.95
C GLU A 196 5.06 -42.86 -79.41
N LYS A 197 5.56 -43.68 -80.34
CA LYS A 197 5.52 -43.38 -81.77
C LYS A 197 4.09 -43.29 -82.30
N GLN A 198 3.22 -44.24 -81.95
CA GLN A 198 1.81 -44.20 -82.35
C GLN A 198 1.06 -42.99 -81.79
N ALA A 199 1.39 -42.56 -80.56
CA ALA A 199 0.82 -41.35 -79.97
C ALA A 199 1.31 -40.09 -80.71
N LEU A 200 2.59 -40.02 -81.07
CA LEU A 200 3.14 -38.93 -81.90
C LEU A 200 2.48 -38.89 -83.28
N ASP A 201 2.29 -40.03 -83.94
CA ASP A 201 1.60 -40.12 -85.23
C ASP A 201 0.15 -39.65 -85.12
N ARG A 202 -0.53 -39.99 -84.01
CA ARG A 202 -1.88 -39.49 -83.71
C ARG A 202 -1.91 -37.98 -83.51
N CYS A 203 -0.94 -37.41 -82.80
CA CYS A 203 -0.82 -35.96 -82.62
C CYS A 203 -0.59 -35.24 -83.96
N ILE A 204 0.21 -35.83 -84.86
CA ILE A 204 0.39 -35.31 -86.22
C ILE A 204 -0.92 -35.37 -86.99
N ALA A 205 -1.67 -36.47 -86.88
CA ALA A 205 -2.99 -36.61 -87.51
C ALA A 205 -4.02 -35.59 -86.97
N ASP A 206 -4.06 -35.36 -85.66
CA ASP A 206 -4.96 -34.38 -85.03
C ASP A 206 -4.59 -32.95 -85.41
N LEU A 207 -3.30 -32.61 -85.45
CA LEU A 207 -2.81 -31.32 -85.94
C LEU A 207 -3.14 -31.12 -87.43
N ALA A 208 -3.00 -32.15 -88.25
CA ALA A 208 -3.39 -32.12 -89.66
C ALA A 208 -4.91 -31.94 -89.83
N ALA A 209 -5.72 -32.60 -89.00
CA ALA A 209 -7.18 -32.46 -89.00
C ALA A 209 -7.63 -31.05 -88.56
N ILE A 210 -6.95 -30.45 -87.57
CA ILE A 210 -7.20 -29.06 -87.14
C ILE A 210 -6.76 -28.07 -88.23
N ALA A 211 -5.62 -28.29 -88.88
CA ALA A 211 -5.12 -27.45 -89.97
C ALA A 211 -5.97 -27.52 -91.25
N GLY A 212 -6.59 -28.68 -91.52
CA GLY A 212 -7.56 -28.87 -92.61
C GLY A 212 -8.94 -28.26 -92.34
N ARG A 213 -9.21 -27.81 -91.11
CA ARG A 213 -10.43 -27.12 -90.70
C ARG A 213 -10.33 -25.63 -91.06
N LYS A 214 -10.41 -25.32 -92.36
CA LYS A 214 -10.79 -23.99 -92.88
C LYS A 214 -12.26 -23.98 -93.24
#